data_AF-A0A286U5X9-F1
#
_entry.id   AF-A0A286U5X9-F1
#
_cell.length_a   1.000
_cell.length_b   1.000
_cell.length_c   1.000
_cell.angle_alpha   90.00
_cell.angle_beta   90.00
_cell.angle_gamma   90.00
#
_symmetry.space_group_name_H-M   'P 1'
#
loop_
_entity.id
_entity.type
_entity.pdbx_description
1 polymer ?
#
loop_
_entity_poly.entity_id
_entity_poly.type
_entity_poly.pdbx_seq_one_letter_code
_entity_poly.pdbx_strand_id
1 'polypeptide(L)'
;MLRRQLNSSFAQARHALRTAFSNGLATEATDATLPKANEASSSVPKPVKSVYKGLSEEEKKLEREKALRVEHGRSVLAPFQHPRTHGIPVAMLHVRGHDHRSLDLFLHFASHAASSLAIPVSGIARLPTQRSLWTVPKGPFVHKKNQENFERKVHKRALKAWDANDAVVERWIRYLQMYPQPGIGVRIVRWHRAPIGIGRKTAAKVSKERMEELHAENVTDAQKVQELARRIVEQEMGKNEKEVIAQGAEKDIQKKDKVINFILCKCNQFKQRYLPPRTSKPLFYFCVLSSELLINP
;
A
#
# COMPACT_ATOMS: atom_id res chain seq x y z
N MET A 1 -16.51 54.99 46.01
CA MET A 1 -15.57 54.69 47.10
C MET A 1 -15.36 53.20 47.36
N LEU A 2 -16.38 52.34 47.25
CA LEU A 2 -16.28 50.87 47.47
C LEU A 2 -15.31 50.11 46.55
N ARG A 3 -15.06 50.58 45.32
CA ARG A 3 -14.13 49.93 44.37
C ARG A 3 -12.64 50.12 44.72
N ARG A 4 -12.29 51.18 45.46
CA ARG A 4 -10.92 51.40 45.95
C ARG A 4 -10.61 50.55 47.19
N GLN A 5 -11.60 50.34 48.07
CA GLN A 5 -11.43 49.51 49.27
C GLN A 5 -11.18 48.03 48.93
N LEU A 6 -11.93 47.46 47.96
CA LEU A 6 -11.73 46.07 47.54
C LEU A 6 -10.35 45.83 46.88
N ASN A 7 -9.86 46.78 46.10
CA ASN A 7 -8.55 46.66 45.45
C ASN A 7 -7.37 46.78 46.44
N SER A 8 -7.54 47.55 47.52
CA SER A 8 -6.54 47.64 48.59
C SER A 8 -6.45 46.36 49.44
N SER A 9 -7.60 45.71 49.68
CA SER A 9 -7.69 44.43 50.40
C SER A 9 -7.04 43.28 49.63
N PHE A 10 -7.26 43.21 48.31
CA PHE A 10 -6.63 42.19 47.46
C PHE A 10 -5.10 42.37 47.31
N ALA A 11 -4.61 43.61 47.40
CA ALA A 11 -3.17 43.90 47.36
C ALA A 11 -2.47 43.52 48.67
N GLN A 12 -3.10 43.78 49.82
CA GLN A 12 -2.58 43.38 51.14
C GLN A 12 -2.56 41.85 51.32
N ALA A 13 -3.58 41.13 50.82
CA ALA A 13 -3.62 39.67 50.88
C ALA A 13 -2.51 39.00 50.05
N ARG A 14 -2.13 39.60 48.92
CA ARG A 14 -1.02 39.09 48.08
C ARG A 14 0.36 39.35 48.68
N HIS A 15 0.52 40.40 49.47
CA HIS A 15 1.79 40.68 50.14
C HIS A 15 2.03 39.74 51.34
N ALA A 16 0.97 39.43 52.10
CA ALA A 16 1.02 38.52 53.24
C ALA A 16 1.33 37.06 52.85
N LEU A 17 0.79 36.59 51.72
CA LEU A 17 1.09 35.25 51.18
C LEU A 17 2.53 35.13 50.65
N ARG A 18 3.15 36.25 50.26
CA ARG A 18 4.52 36.27 49.72
C ARG A 18 5.57 36.31 50.83
N THR A 19 5.27 36.92 51.98
CA THR A 19 6.14 36.95 53.17
C THR A 19 6.06 35.66 53.98
N ALA A 20 4.97 34.90 53.89
CA ALA A 20 4.84 33.59 54.54
C ALA A 20 5.71 32.49 53.89
N PHE A 21 6.18 32.70 52.65
CA PHE A 21 6.97 31.72 51.91
C PHE A 21 8.50 31.91 52.07
N SER A 22 8.96 33.03 52.63
CA SER A 22 10.39 33.34 52.73
C SER A 22 11.02 33.02 54.09
N ASN A 23 10.22 32.82 55.14
CA ASN A 23 10.75 32.60 56.48
C ASN A 23 10.39 31.20 56.94
N GLY A 24 11.32 30.27 56.69
CA GLY A 24 11.31 28.97 57.32
C GLY A 24 11.42 29.10 58.84
N LEU A 25 10.57 28.36 59.56
CA LEU A 25 10.82 27.96 60.93
C LEU A 25 10.87 26.43 60.96
N ALA A 26 12.02 25.92 61.40
CA ALA A 26 12.22 24.54 61.80
C ALA A 26 11.69 24.35 63.23
N THR A 27 10.94 23.28 63.47
CA THR A 27 10.86 22.57 64.76
C THR A 27 10.40 21.13 64.53
N GLU A 28 11.33 20.21 64.82
CA GLU A 28 11.24 18.92 65.54
C GLU A 28 10.08 17.91 65.32
N ALA A 29 10.54 16.69 64.94
CA ALA A 29 10.15 15.35 65.39
C ALA A 29 8.70 14.86 65.27
N THR A 30 8.48 13.84 64.42
CA THR A 30 8.12 12.47 64.86
C THR A 30 8.10 11.51 63.67
N ASP A 31 8.59 10.30 63.93
CA ASP A 31 8.68 9.16 63.03
C ASP A 31 7.26 8.66 62.67
N ALA A 32 6.92 8.75 61.39
CA ALA A 32 5.80 8.01 60.81
C ALA A 32 6.12 7.73 59.33
N THR A 33 6.45 6.46 59.06
CA THR A 33 6.67 5.93 57.71
C THR A 33 5.45 6.19 56.82
N LEU A 34 5.59 7.14 55.89
CA LEU A 34 4.64 7.37 54.81
C LEU A 34 4.75 6.22 53.79
N PRO A 35 3.65 5.52 53.43
CA PRO A 35 3.68 4.57 52.34
C PRO A 35 3.98 5.32 51.04
N LYS A 36 4.94 4.80 50.24
CA LYS A 36 5.20 5.25 48.87
C LYS A 36 3.87 5.39 48.14
N ALA A 37 3.54 6.62 47.76
CA ALA A 37 2.42 6.92 46.89
C ALA A 37 2.60 6.11 45.60
N ASN A 38 1.73 5.12 45.40
CA ASN A 38 1.60 4.46 44.12
C ASN A 38 1.25 5.51 43.07
N GLU A 39 2.11 5.64 42.08
CA GLU A 39 1.94 6.44 40.88
C GLU A 39 0.66 6.03 40.13
N ALA A 40 -0.47 6.58 40.53
CA ALA A 40 -1.67 6.61 39.73
C ALA A 40 -1.76 7.99 39.06
N SER A 41 -1.25 8.09 37.82
CA SER A 41 -1.83 8.84 36.69
C SER A 41 -0.77 9.37 35.70
N SER A 42 -0.39 8.54 34.73
CA SER A 42 -0.23 8.93 33.32
C SER A 42 0.16 7.73 32.47
N SER A 43 -0.63 6.65 32.51
CA SER A 43 -0.53 5.61 31.50
C SER A 43 -1.14 6.12 30.20
N VAL A 44 -0.37 6.95 29.48
CA VAL A 44 -0.48 6.99 28.02
C VAL A 44 -0.49 5.52 27.59
N PRO A 45 -1.52 5.02 26.89
CA PRO A 45 -1.51 3.65 26.44
C PRO A 45 -0.25 3.48 25.58
N LYS A 46 0.69 2.68 26.09
CA LYS A 46 1.94 2.35 25.40
C LYS A 46 1.53 1.90 23.99
N PRO A 47 2.23 2.35 22.92
CA PRO A 47 1.88 1.95 21.56
C PRO A 47 1.80 0.42 21.54
N VAL A 48 0.65 -0.11 21.08
CA VAL A 48 0.42 -1.55 20.96
C VAL A 48 1.68 -2.13 20.31
N LYS A 49 2.44 -2.92 21.07
CA LYS A 49 3.62 -3.59 20.56
C LYS A 49 3.16 -4.35 19.32
N SER A 50 3.86 -4.21 18.19
CA SER A 50 3.50 -4.90 16.96
C SER A 50 3.21 -6.37 17.30
N VAL A 51 2.04 -6.87 16.95
CA VAL A 51 1.58 -8.23 17.28
C VAL A 51 2.62 -9.29 16.87
N TYR A 52 3.49 -8.95 15.92
CA TYR A 52 4.57 -9.79 15.38
C TYR A 52 5.90 -9.76 16.15
N LYS A 53 6.01 -9.03 17.27
CA LYS A 53 7.24 -8.96 18.07
C LYS A 53 7.39 -10.25 18.90
N GLY A 54 7.87 -11.30 18.26
CA GLY A 54 8.07 -12.62 18.86
C GLY A 54 7.90 -13.82 17.92
N LEU A 55 7.41 -13.59 16.69
CA LEU A 55 7.26 -14.65 15.69
C LEU A 55 8.61 -15.06 15.10
N SER A 56 8.73 -16.35 14.78
CA SER A 56 9.85 -16.92 14.03
C SER A 56 9.95 -16.31 12.63
N GLU A 57 11.13 -16.37 12.01
CA GLU A 57 11.33 -15.81 10.67
C GLU A 57 10.47 -16.52 9.60
N GLU A 58 10.22 -17.82 9.75
CA GLU A 58 9.33 -18.58 8.86
C GLU A 58 7.88 -18.09 8.93
N GLU A 59 7.37 -17.82 10.14
CA GLU A 59 6.03 -17.24 10.32
C GLU A 59 5.95 -15.85 9.70
N LYS A 60 6.99 -15.01 9.83
CA LYS A 60 7.03 -13.69 9.18
C LYS A 60 7.03 -13.79 7.66
N LYS A 61 7.73 -14.79 7.12
CA LYS A 61 7.75 -15.07 5.67
C LYS A 61 6.37 -15.51 5.19
N LEU A 62 5.73 -16.43 5.89
CA LEU A 62 4.36 -16.87 5.61
C LEU A 62 3.36 -15.70 5.69
N GLU A 63 3.45 -14.87 6.73
CA GLU A 63 2.57 -13.72 6.91
C GLU A 63 2.80 -12.65 5.83
N ARG A 64 4.05 -12.48 5.36
CA ARG A 64 4.36 -11.64 4.20
C ARG A 64 3.70 -12.19 2.93
N GLU A 65 3.82 -13.49 2.67
CA GLU A 65 3.20 -14.13 1.51
C GLU A 65 1.67 -14.01 1.55
N LYS A 66 1.04 -14.21 2.71
CA LYS A 66 -0.40 -13.98 2.91
C LYS A 66 -0.80 -12.53 2.67
N ALA A 67 0.01 -11.57 3.11
CA ALA A 67 -0.31 -10.15 2.92
C ALA A 67 -0.32 -9.71 1.44
N LEU A 68 0.41 -10.42 0.57
CA LEU A 68 0.42 -10.20 -0.87
C LEU A 68 -0.81 -10.78 -1.57
N ARG A 69 -1.51 -11.74 -0.95
CA ARG A 69 -2.67 -12.43 -1.50
C ARG A 69 -3.96 -11.87 -0.91
N VAL A 70 -5.04 -12.00 -1.68
CA VAL A 70 -6.38 -11.63 -1.21
C VAL A 70 -6.96 -12.79 -0.41
N GLU A 71 -6.79 -12.74 0.91
CA GLU A 71 -7.36 -13.69 1.85
C GLU A 71 -8.64 -13.10 2.47
N HIS A 72 -9.77 -13.77 2.29
CA HIS A 72 -11.05 -13.32 2.85
C HIS A 72 -11.02 -13.37 4.38
N GLY A 73 -11.60 -12.35 5.04
CA GLY A 73 -11.61 -12.25 6.51
C GLY A 73 -10.30 -11.72 7.13
N ARG A 74 -9.22 -11.57 6.35
CA ARG A 74 -7.94 -11.02 6.83
C ARG A 74 -8.06 -9.60 7.37
N SER A 75 -9.00 -8.81 6.85
CA SER A 75 -9.29 -7.45 7.30
C SER A 75 -9.73 -7.39 8.77
N VAL A 76 -10.22 -8.47 9.36
CA VAL A 76 -10.57 -8.47 10.79
C VAL A 76 -9.32 -8.40 11.68
N LEU A 77 -8.20 -8.91 11.17
CA LEU A 77 -6.93 -8.95 11.90
C LEU A 77 -6.16 -7.63 11.78
N ALA A 78 -5.17 -7.48 12.67
CA ALA A 78 -4.21 -6.40 12.57
C ALA A 78 -3.36 -6.54 11.28
N PRO A 79 -2.99 -5.42 10.65
CA PRO A 79 -2.14 -5.41 9.46
C PRO A 79 -0.73 -5.95 9.78
N PHE A 80 -0.15 -6.70 8.84
CA PHE A 80 1.24 -7.14 8.94
C PHE A 80 2.19 -5.95 8.75
N GLN A 81 3.19 -5.82 9.64
CA GLN A 81 4.16 -4.73 9.58
C GLN A 81 5.48 -5.25 9.04
N HIS A 82 5.88 -4.72 7.88
CA HIS A 82 7.15 -5.07 7.25
C HIS A 82 8.33 -4.50 8.06
N PRO A 83 9.46 -5.21 8.13
CA PRO A 83 10.66 -4.71 8.79
C PRO A 83 11.19 -3.47 8.05
N ARG A 84 11.78 -2.53 8.81
CA ARG A 84 12.43 -1.34 8.26
C ARG A 84 13.90 -1.66 8.00
N THR A 85 14.39 -1.42 6.80
CA THR A 85 15.77 -1.74 6.41
C THR A 85 16.71 -0.57 6.72
N HIS A 86 16.33 0.66 6.35
CA HIS A 86 17.19 1.84 6.42
C HIS A 86 16.62 2.93 7.33
N GLY A 87 15.31 2.92 7.62
CA GLY A 87 14.68 3.90 8.49
C GLY A 87 14.52 5.28 7.85
N ILE A 88 14.45 5.35 6.52
CA ILE A 88 14.25 6.56 5.74
C ILE A 88 12.75 6.82 5.57
N PRO A 89 12.21 7.98 5.99
CA PRO A 89 10.80 8.30 5.78
C PRO A 89 10.57 8.73 4.33
N VAL A 90 9.50 8.21 3.72
CA VAL A 90 9.15 8.52 2.31
C VAL A 90 7.80 9.21 2.19
N ALA A 91 6.80 8.78 2.98
CA ALA A 91 5.52 9.48 3.06
C ALA A 91 4.93 9.45 4.47
N MET A 92 4.12 10.46 4.79
CA MET A 92 3.34 10.52 6.02
C MET A 92 1.92 10.94 5.71
N LEU A 93 1.00 10.08 6.13
CA LEU A 93 -0.44 10.30 6.08
C LEU A 93 -0.86 10.93 7.40
N HIS A 94 -1.37 12.15 7.37
CA HIS A 94 -1.93 12.84 8.52
C HIS A 94 -3.44 12.97 8.35
N VAL A 95 -4.19 12.31 9.22
CA VAL A 95 -5.64 12.15 9.10
C VAL A 95 -6.32 12.93 10.22
N ARG A 96 -7.38 13.66 9.89
CA ARG A 96 -8.17 14.49 10.81
C ARG A 96 -9.65 14.18 10.64
N GLY A 97 -10.38 14.12 11.73
CA GLY A 97 -11.82 13.86 11.70
C GLY A 97 -12.48 14.17 13.04
N HIS A 98 -13.81 14.20 13.05
CA HIS A 98 -14.60 14.42 14.25
C HIS A 98 -14.98 13.13 14.96
N ASP A 99 -15.13 12.03 14.22
CA ASP A 99 -15.34 10.69 14.77
C ASP A 99 -14.01 9.92 14.84
N HIS A 100 -13.80 9.18 15.92
CA HIS A 100 -12.58 8.42 16.15
C HIS A 100 -12.63 7.02 15.51
N ARG A 101 -13.83 6.43 15.38
CA ARG A 101 -13.99 5.08 14.83
C ARG A 101 -13.75 5.06 13.33
N SER A 102 -14.34 6.02 12.60
CA SER A 102 -14.10 6.19 11.17
C SER A 102 -12.62 6.43 10.85
N LEU A 103 -11.92 7.26 11.66
CA LEU A 103 -10.48 7.49 11.53
C LEU A 103 -9.67 6.21 11.68
N ASP A 104 -9.92 5.45 12.74
CA ASP A 104 -9.17 4.24 13.02
C ASP A 104 -9.45 3.16 11.95
N LEU A 105 -10.68 3.07 11.43
CA LEU A 105 -11.04 2.19 10.31
C LEU A 105 -10.31 2.55 9.01
N PHE A 106 -10.28 3.84 8.66
CA PHE A 106 -9.57 4.30 7.45
C PHE A 106 -8.06 4.04 7.53
N LEU A 107 -7.46 4.24 8.70
CA LEU A 107 -6.05 3.95 8.92
C LEU A 107 -5.74 2.46 8.91
N HIS A 108 -6.64 1.64 9.43
CA HIS A 108 -6.56 0.19 9.36
C HIS A 108 -6.59 -0.28 7.89
N PHE A 109 -7.54 0.22 7.09
CA PHE A 109 -7.57 0.01 5.65
C PHE A 109 -6.26 0.44 4.96
N ALA A 110 -5.79 1.67 5.24
CA ALA A 110 -4.57 2.20 4.63
C ALA A 110 -3.33 1.37 4.97
N SER A 111 -3.25 0.84 6.19
CA SER A 111 -2.17 -0.02 6.65
C SER A 111 -2.19 -1.42 6.01
N HIS A 112 -3.36 -1.99 5.76
CA HIS A 112 -3.48 -3.24 4.99
C HIS A 112 -3.04 -3.05 3.54
N ALA A 113 -3.51 -1.98 2.90
CA ALA A 113 -3.09 -1.65 1.53
C ALA A 113 -1.56 -1.46 1.42
N ALA A 114 -0.95 -0.81 2.41
CA ALA A 114 0.50 -0.64 2.45
C ALA A 114 1.24 -1.97 2.69
N SER A 115 0.69 -2.86 3.54
CA SER A 115 1.23 -4.19 3.78
C SER A 115 1.23 -5.02 2.50
N SER A 116 0.17 -4.99 1.70
CA SER A 116 0.12 -5.72 0.42
C SER A 116 1.11 -5.18 -0.62
N LEU A 117 1.50 -3.90 -0.52
CA LEU A 117 2.53 -3.29 -1.37
C LEU A 117 3.95 -3.42 -0.80
N ALA A 118 4.12 -4.21 0.27
CA ALA A 118 5.37 -4.40 0.99
C ALA A 118 6.02 -3.10 1.53
N ILE A 119 5.21 -2.07 1.80
CA ILE A 119 5.69 -0.81 2.38
C ILE A 119 5.83 -1.01 3.90
N PRO A 120 7.01 -0.75 4.51
CA PRO A 120 7.14 -0.77 5.95
C PRO A 120 6.51 0.49 6.55
N VAL A 121 5.40 0.29 7.25
CA VAL A 121 4.64 1.36 7.89
C VAL A 121 4.85 1.36 9.40
N SER A 122 4.80 2.53 10.03
CA SER A 122 4.64 2.62 11.47
C SER A 122 3.28 2.10 11.93
N GLY A 123 3.15 1.80 13.23
CA GLY A 123 1.83 1.73 13.84
C GLY A 123 1.05 3.05 13.70
N ILE A 124 -0.25 2.97 13.96
CA ILE A 124 -1.15 4.14 13.95
C ILE A 124 -0.81 5.03 15.16
N ALA A 125 -0.28 6.22 14.91
CA ALA A 125 0.03 7.19 15.95
C ALA A 125 -1.21 8.03 16.28
N ARG A 126 -1.65 8.00 17.55
CA ARG A 126 -2.72 8.87 18.06
C ARG A 126 -2.11 10.20 18.50
N LEU A 127 -2.44 11.27 17.77
CA LEU A 127 -2.00 12.62 18.15
C LEU A 127 -3.01 13.23 19.13
N PRO A 128 -2.59 14.22 19.94
CA PRO A 128 -3.48 14.96 20.83
C PRO A 128 -4.69 15.53 20.09
N THR A 129 -5.86 15.38 20.70
CA THR A 129 -7.12 15.88 20.16
C THR A 129 -7.22 17.38 20.42
N GLN A 130 -7.55 18.15 19.40
CA GLN A 130 -7.81 19.58 19.55
C GLN A 130 -9.27 19.78 19.95
N ARG A 131 -9.51 20.49 21.07
CA ARG A 131 -10.85 20.86 21.54
C ARG A 131 -11.06 22.35 21.31
N SER A 132 -12.17 22.71 20.69
CA SER A 132 -12.62 24.10 20.59
C SER A 132 -13.92 24.22 21.36
N LEU A 133 -13.97 25.11 22.35
CA LEU A 133 -15.11 25.33 23.23
C LEU A 133 -15.70 26.70 22.91
N TRP A 134 -17.02 26.79 22.82
CA TRP A 134 -17.71 28.07 22.71
C TRP A 134 -19.01 28.02 23.51
N THR A 135 -19.42 29.17 24.03
CA THR A 135 -20.65 29.28 24.81
C THR A 135 -21.69 30.08 24.04
N VAL A 136 -22.92 29.58 24.02
CA VAL A 136 -24.05 30.23 23.34
C VAL A 136 -25.18 30.40 24.37
N PRO A 137 -25.88 31.55 24.40
CA PRO A 137 -27.10 31.68 25.18
C PRO A 137 -28.15 30.66 24.72
N LYS A 138 -28.84 30.01 25.67
CA LYS A 138 -29.88 29.01 25.35
C LYS A 138 -31.12 29.61 24.69
N GLY A 139 -31.48 30.83 25.09
CA GLY A 139 -32.64 31.56 24.57
C GLY A 139 -32.24 32.57 23.49
N PRO A 140 -33.19 32.95 22.60
CA PRO A 140 -32.91 33.89 21.52
C PRO A 140 -32.66 35.33 22.02
N PHE A 141 -33.20 35.72 23.19
CA PHE A 141 -33.13 37.09 23.71
C PHE A 141 -33.01 37.15 25.25
N VAL A 142 -32.29 38.16 25.76
CA VAL A 142 -32.15 38.60 27.19
C VAL A 142 -31.57 37.59 28.20
N HIS A 143 -31.75 36.28 28.05
CA HIS A 143 -31.39 35.26 29.06
C HIS A 143 -29.88 34.89 29.09
N LYS A 144 -28.99 35.86 29.32
CA LYS A 144 -27.51 35.66 29.32
C LYS A 144 -26.98 34.78 30.44
N LYS A 145 -27.68 34.68 31.58
CA LYS A 145 -27.29 33.78 32.70
C LYS A 145 -27.43 32.30 32.31
N ASN A 146 -28.29 31.98 31.35
CA ASN A 146 -28.53 30.63 30.86
C ASN A 146 -27.73 30.41 29.57
N GLN A 147 -26.49 29.94 29.72
CA GLN A 147 -25.62 29.59 28.59
C GLN A 147 -25.47 28.07 28.46
N GLU A 148 -25.14 27.64 27.25
CA GLU A 148 -24.80 26.26 26.91
C GLU A 148 -23.37 26.23 26.36
N ASN A 149 -22.60 25.22 26.81
CA ASN A 149 -21.23 25.00 26.36
C ASN A 149 -21.25 23.98 25.22
N PHE A 150 -20.81 24.41 24.04
CA PHE A 150 -20.60 23.53 22.91
C PHE A 150 -19.11 23.23 22.76
N GLU A 151 -18.80 22.01 22.32
CA GLU A 151 -17.44 21.64 21.97
C GLU A 151 -17.36 21.02 20.58
N ARG A 152 -16.25 21.29 19.88
CA ARG A 152 -15.80 20.53 18.72
C ARG A 152 -14.48 19.86 19.02
N LYS A 153 -14.48 18.54 18.94
CA LYS A 153 -13.28 17.71 19.03
C LYS A 153 -12.78 17.40 17.61
N VAL A 154 -11.49 17.63 17.37
CA VAL A 154 -10.80 17.22 16.15
C VAL A 154 -9.76 16.18 16.55
N HIS A 155 -10.06 14.93 16.23
CA HIS A 155 -9.14 13.82 16.44
C HIS A 155 -8.14 13.78 15.30
N LYS A 156 -6.87 13.60 15.65
CA LYS A 156 -5.75 13.59 14.71
C LYS A 156 -5.02 12.26 14.82
N ARG A 157 -4.61 11.73 13.68
CA ARG A 157 -3.85 10.48 13.57
C ARG A 157 -2.74 10.65 12.53
N ALA A 158 -1.67 9.89 12.67
CA ALA A 158 -0.63 9.84 11.65
C ALA A 158 -0.16 8.41 11.41
N LEU A 159 0.18 8.15 10.16
CA LEU A 159 0.76 6.92 9.67
C LEU A 159 1.99 7.27 8.83
N LYS A 160 3.17 6.75 9.19
CA LYS A 160 4.42 7.04 8.50
C LYS A 160 4.87 5.81 7.70
N ALA A 161 5.13 5.99 6.41
CA ALA A 161 5.73 5.01 5.52
C ALA A 161 7.25 5.24 5.41
N TRP A 162 7.99 4.14 5.41
CA TRP A 162 9.45 4.10 5.39
C TRP A 162 9.94 3.31 4.18
N ASP A 163 11.20 3.51 3.77
CA ASP A 163 11.99 2.61 2.91
C ASP A 163 11.28 2.05 1.66
N ALA A 164 10.42 2.84 1.00
CA ALA A 164 9.66 2.42 -0.18
C ALA A 164 10.05 3.23 -1.43
N ASN A 165 9.86 2.62 -2.60
CA ASN A 165 10.06 3.29 -3.88
C ASN A 165 8.94 4.31 -4.15
N ASP A 166 9.30 5.47 -4.72
CA ASP A 166 8.36 6.56 -5.00
C ASP A 166 7.16 6.12 -5.86
N ALA A 167 7.36 5.26 -6.86
CA ALA A 167 6.26 4.77 -7.72
C ALA A 167 5.25 3.90 -6.94
N VAL A 168 5.75 3.10 -5.99
CA VAL A 168 4.90 2.24 -5.14
C VAL A 168 4.11 3.10 -4.16
N VAL A 169 4.76 4.11 -3.56
CA VAL A 169 4.12 5.07 -2.65
C VAL A 169 3.04 5.86 -3.39
N GLU A 170 3.28 6.26 -4.63
CA GLU A 170 2.29 6.94 -5.46
C GLU A 170 1.07 6.06 -5.77
N ARG A 171 1.30 4.79 -6.09
CA ARG A 171 0.21 3.82 -6.29
C ARG A 171 -0.63 3.62 -5.02
N TRP A 172 0.03 3.55 -3.87
CA TRP A 172 -0.64 3.49 -2.57
C TRP A 172 -1.49 4.73 -2.30
N ILE A 173 -0.93 5.93 -2.51
CA ILE A 173 -1.66 7.20 -2.34
C ILE A 173 -2.86 7.27 -3.27
N ARG A 174 -2.69 6.91 -4.54
CA ARG A 174 -3.78 6.89 -5.54
C ARG A 174 -4.90 5.95 -5.13
N TYR A 175 -4.56 4.79 -4.56
CA TYR A 175 -5.55 3.84 -4.03
C TYR A 175 -6.35 4.45 -2.87
N LEU A 176 -5.69 5.14 -1.94
CA LEU A 176 -6.37 5.84 -0.84
C LEU A 176 -7.28 6.98 -1.33
N GLN A 177 -6.90 7.67 -2.41
CA GLN A 177 -7.72 8.71 -3.02
C GLN A 177 -8.95 8.14 -3.75
N MET A 178 -8.85 6.93 -4.30
CA MET A 178 -9.96 6.25 -4.95
C MET A 178 -11.04 5.80 -3.95
N TYR A 179 -10.64 5.44 -2.73
CA TYR A 179 -11.53 4.98 -1.66
C TYR A 179 -11.49 5.90 -0.43
N PRO A 180 -12.02 7.13 -0.53
CA PRO A 180 -12.08 8.04 0.60
C PRO A 180 -13.20 7.64 1.57
N GLN A 181 -12.91 7.67 2.87
CA GLN A 181 -13.92 7.47 3.90
C GLN A 181 -14.57 8.82 4.28
N PRO A 182 -15.90 8.91 4.40
CA PRO A 182 -16.58 10.16 4.68
C PRO A 182 -16.25 10.73 6.07
N GLY A 183 -16.26 12.06 6.19
CA GLY A 183 -15.98 12.76 7.44
C GLY A 183 -14.50 12.81 7.83
N ILE A 184 -13.61 12.38 6.94
CA ILE A 184 -12.17 12.32 7.16
C ILE A 184 -11.44 13.29 6.21
N GLY A 185 -10.66 14.20 6.79
CA GLY A 185 -9.70 15.04 6.06
C GLY A 185 -8.32 14.41 6.06
N VAL A 186 -7.75 14.20 4.88
CA VAL A 186 -6.44 13.57 4.70
C VAL A 186 -5.41 14.60 4.21
N ARG A 187 -4.27 14.69 4.88
CA ARG A 187 -3.08 15.44 4.43
C ARG A 187 -1.93 14.48 4.22
N ILE A 188 -1.39 14.42 3.02
CA ILE A 188 -0.26 13.56 2.66
C ILE A 188 0.99 14.43 2.53
N VAL A 189 2.05 14.04 3.22
CA VAL A 189 3.38 14.64 3.08
C VAL A 189 4.28 13.61 2.39
N ARG A 190 4.84 13.94 1.23
CA ARG A 190 5.76 13.09 0.47
C ARG A 190 7.16 13.72 0.49
N TRP A 191 8.17 12.91 0.76
CA TRP A 191 9.57 13.33 0.78
C TRP A 191 10.28 12.71 -0.43
N HIS A 192 10.69 13.55 -1.38
CA HIS A 192 11.59 13.14 -2.46
C HIS A 192 13.03 13.46 -2.10
N ARG A 193 13.90 12.50 -2.38
CA ARG A 193 15.34 12.70 -2.32
C ARG A 193 15.82 12.97 -3.73
N ALA A 194 16.40 14.14 -3.91
CA ALA A 194 16.81 14.59 -5.22
C ALA A 194 18.30 14.98 -5.14
N PRO A 195 19.11 14.65 -6.16
CA PRO A 195 20.55 14.90 -6.13
C PRO A 195 20.84 16.40 -6.21
N ILE A 196 22.04 16.82 -5.84
CA ILE A 196 22.44 18.22 -6.04
C ILE A 196 22.46 18.53 -7.55
N GLY A 197 21.99 19.73 -7.93
CA GLY A 197 21.93 20.14 -9.34
C GLY A 197 20.72 19.61 -10.13
N ILE A 198 19.58 19.36 -9.48
CA ILE A 198 18.32 18.94 -10.15
C ILE A 198 17.98 19.84 -11.33
N GLY A 199 18.12 21.17 -11.19
CA GLY A 199 17.77 22.11 -12.26
C GLY A 199 18.48 21.82 -13.58
N ARG A 200 19.78 21.54 -13.55
CA ARG A 200 20.55 21.18 -14.76
C ARG A 200 20.09 19.84 -15.34
N LYS A 201 19.88 18.83 -14.49
CA LYS A 201 19.44 17.50 -14.92
C LYS A 201 18.02 17.53 -15.50
N THR A 202 17.11 18.28 -14.89
CA THR A 202 15.75 18.46 -15.37
C THR A 202 15.74 19.24 -16.67
N ALA A 203 16.50 20.34 -16.79
CA ALA A 203 16.61 21.09 -18.04
C ALA A 203 17.13 20.21 -19.17
N ALA A 204 18.17 19.40 -18.93
CA ALA A 204 18.72 18.47 -19.92
C ALA A 204 17.71 17.37 -20.33
N LYS A 205 16.93 16.85 -19.37
CA LYS A 205 15.86 15.87 -19.65
C LYS A 205 14.75 16.49 -20.50
N VAL A 206 14.22 17.63 -20.07
CA VAL A 206 13.16 18.35 -20.79
C VAL A 206 13.62 18.75 -22.19
N SER A 207 14.87 19.20 -22.36
CA SER A 207 15.40 19.50 -23.69
C SER A 207 15.48 18.25 -24.57
N LYS A 208 15.86 17.09 -24.01
CA LYS A 208 15.93 15.82 -24.74
C LYS A 208 14.54 15.34 -25.15
N GLU A 209 13.59 15.35 -24.22
CA GLU A 209 12.18 15.00 -24.46
C GLU A 209 11.56 15.93 -25.51
N ARG A 210 11.80 17.25 -25.40
CA ARG A 210 11.33 18.23 -26.40
C ARG A 210 11.93 18.00 -27.78
N MET A 211 13.21 17.63 -27.87
CA MET A 211 13.83 17.27 -29.15
C MET A 211 13.23 15.99 -29.72
N GLU A 212 12.97 14.97 -28.89
CA GLU A 212 12.29 13.72 -29.31
C GLU A 212 10.86 13.99 -29.82
N GLU A 213 10.10 14.85 -29.14
CA GLU A 213 8.79 15.32 -29.60
C GLU A 213 8.89 16.02 -30.96
N LEU A 214 9.82 16.97 -31.10
CA LEU A 214 10.04 17.66 -32.37
C LEU A 214 10.47 16.69 -33.47
N HIS A 215 11.28 15.67 -33.16
CA HIS A 215 11.62 14.65 -34.14
C HIS A 215 10.40 13.81 -34.54
N ALA A 216 9.48 13.51 -33.62
CA ALA A 216 8.24 12.80 -33.91
C ALA A 216 7.25 13.63 -34.76
N GLU A 217 7.16 14.94 -34.50
CA GLU A 217 6.33 15.86 -35.27
C GLU A 217 6.92 16.17 -36.66
N ASN A 218 8.24 16.30 -36.76
CA ASN A 218 8.95 16.59 -38.01
C ASN A 218 9.27 15.35 -38.86
N VAL A 219 8.74 14.16 -38.53
CA VAL A 219 8.86 13.00 -39.43
C VAL A 219 8.09 13.31 -40.71
N THR A 220 8.85 13.64 -41.74
CA THR A 220 8.32 13.87 -43.08
C THR A 220 7.59 12.62 -43.57
N ASP A 221 6.50 12.79 -44.32
CA ASP A 221 5.71 11.64 -44.80
C ASP A 221 6.55 10.70 -45.69
N ALA A 222 7.59 11.23 -46.35
CA ALA A 222 8.57 10.44 -47.07
C ALA A 222 9.33 9.44 -46.18
N GLN A 223 9.72 9.84 -44.97
CA GLN A 223 10.38 8.96 -44.00
C GLN A 223 9.42 7.89 -43.47
N LYS A 224 8.14 8.23 -43.22
CA LYS A 224 7.10 7.25 -42.85
C LYS A 224 6.89 6.21 -43.95
N VAL A 225 6.84 6.65 -45.22
CA VAL A 225 6.72 5.75 -46.38
C VAL A 225 7.94 4.83 -46.49
N GLN A 226 9.16 5.34 -46.25
CA GLN A 226 10.37 4.51 -46.24
C GLN A 226 10.38 3.49 -45.10
N GLU A 227 9.95 3.88 -43.90
CA GLU A 227 9.81 2.95 -42.76
C GLU A 227 8.74 1.89 -43.02
N LEU A 228 7.59 2.27 -43.58
CA LEU A 228 6.55 1.33 -44.00
C LEU A 228 7.05 0.38 -45.10
N ALA A 229 7.78 0.88 -46.10
CA ALA A 229 8.36 0.07 -47.15
C ALA A 229 9.36 -0.95 -46.59
N ARG A 230 10.21 -0.56 -45.63
CA ARG A 230 11.12 -1.48 -44.93
C ARG A 230 10.36 -2.57 -44.17
N ARG A 231 9.29 -2.21 -43.43
CA ARG A 231 8.44 -3.18 -42.72
C ARG A 231 7.75 -4.16 -43.68
N ILE A 232 7.30 -3.70 -44.85
CA ILE A 232 6.69 -4.58 -45.86
C ILE A 232 7.75 -5.56 -46.37
N VAL A 233 8.95 -5.09 -46.73
CA VAL A 233 10.03 -5.98 -47.19
C VAL A 233 10.37 -7.02 -46.12
N GLU A 234 10.49 -6.63 -44.85
CA GLU A 234 10.74 -7.59 -43.74
C GLU A 234 9.61 -8.63 -43.61
N GLN A 235 8.36 -8.22 -43.72
CA GLN A 235 7.21 -9.13 -43.71
C GLN A 235 7.22 -10.09 -44.89
N GLU A 236 7.53 -9.60 -46.10
CA GLU A 236 7.57 -10.42 -47.31
C GLU A 236 8.77 -11.39 -47.27
N MET A 237 9.94 -10.97 -46.79
CA MET A 237 11.09 -11.85 -46.59
C MET A 237 10.80 -12.93 -45.53
N GLY A 238 10.14 -12.58 -44.42
CA GLY A 238 9.75 -13.55 -43.39
C GLY A 238 8.63 -14.51 -43.83
N LYS A 239 7.69 -14.07 -44.69
CA LYS A 239 6.71 -14.96 -45.33
C LYS A 239 7.38 -15.92 -46.31
N ASN A 240 8.31 -15.43 -47.13
CA ASN A 240 9.10 -16.25 -48.05
C ASN A 240 9.92 -17.30 -47.29
N GLU A 241 10.58 -16.93 -46.19
CA GLU A 241 11.29 -17.89 -45.34
C GLU A 241 10.36 -18.98 -44.78
N LYS A 242 9.16 -18.61 -44.31
CA LYS A 242 8.17 -19.57 -43.82
C LYS A 242 7.61 -20.47 -44.93
N GLU A 243 7.39 -19.93 -46.13
CA GLU A 243 6.96 -20.71 -47.29
C GLU A 243 8.02 -21.71 -47.75
N VAL A 244 9.31 -21.31 -47.76
CA VAL A 244 10.42 -22.22 -48.08
C VAL A 244 10.54 -23.33 -47.03
N ILE A 245 10.39 -23.01 -45.74
CA ILE A 245 10.39 -24.01 -44.66
C ILE A 245 9.18 -24.95 -44.79
N ALA A 246 7.99 -24.43 -45.14
CA ALA A 246 6.80 -25.23 -45.36
C ALA A 246 6.95 -26.20 -46.56
N GLN A 247 7.51 -25.73 -47.68
CA GLN A 247 7.79 -26.57 -48.86
C GLN A 247 8.88 -27.62 -48.58
N GLY A 248 9.86 -27.29 -47.72
CA GLY A 248 10.84 -28.25 -47.23
C GLY A 248 10.19 -29.34 -46.37
N ALA A 249 9.35 -28.95 -45.42
CA ALA A 249 8.62 -29.86 -44.55
C ALA A 249 7.63 -30.75 -45.33
N GLU A 250 6.96 -30.23 -46.36
CA GLU A 250 6.02 -31.00 -47.18
C GLU A 250 6.72 -32.08 -48.02
N LYS A 251 7.92 -31.81 -48.54
CA LYS A 251 8.77 -32.81 -49.20
C LYS A 251 9.27 -33.87 -48.23
N ASP A 252 9.59 -33.49 -47.00
CA ASP A 252 9.99 -34.42 -45.94
C ASP A 252 8.82 -35.30 -45.45
N ILE A 253 7.60 -34.75 -45.39
CA ILE A 253 6.38 -35.49 -45.09
C ILE A 253 6.07 -36.50 -46.22
N GLN A 254 6.11 -36.10 -47.50
CA GLN A 254 5.91 -37.04 -48.62
C GLN A 254 6.96 -38.16 -48.65
N LYS A 255 8.20 -37.88 -48.23
CA LYS A 255 9.26 -38.89 -48.12
C LYS A 255 8.98 -39.86 -46.97
N LYS A 256 8.48 -39.38 -45.83
CA LYS A 256 8.03 -40.21 -44.70
C LYS A 256 6.80 -41.05 -45.06
N ASP A 257 5.82 -40.50 -45.78
CA ASP A 257 4.61 -41.22 -46.21
C ASP A 257 4.91 -42.34 -47.21
N LYS A 258 5.90 -42.16 -48.09
CA LYS A 258 6.40 -43.24 -48.96
C LYS A 258 7.05 -44.37 -48.15
N VAL A 259 7.81 -44.04 -47.10
CA VAL A 259 8.42 -45.02 -46.20
C VAL A 259 7.36 -45.74 -45.35
N ILE A 260 6.37 -45.01 -44.82
CA ILE A 260 5.26 -45.57 -44.04
C ILE A 260 4.39 -46.49 -44.92
N ASN A 261 4.06 -46.08 -46.15
CA ASN A 261 3.32 -46.95 -47.08
C ASN A 261 4.11 -48.19 -47.48
N PHE A 262 5.44 -48.10 -47.59
CA PHE A 262 6.30 -49.28 -47.81
C PHE A 262 6.27 -50.24 -46.61
N ILE A 263 6.29 -49.72 -45.37
CA ILE A 263 6.18 -50.51 -44.14
C ILE A 263 4.78 -51.12 -43.98
N LEU A 264 3.72 -50.36 -44.24
CA LEU A 264 2.32 -50.83 -44.15
C LEU A 264 2.00 -51.88 -45.22
N CYS A 265 2.57 -51.77 -46.43
CA CYS A 265 2.45 -52.79 -47.48
C CYS A 265 3.12 -54.11 -47.06
N LYS A 266 4.31 -54.05 -46.44
CA LYS A 266 4.98 -55.24 -45.85
C LYS A 266 4.21 -55.83 -44.67
N CYS A 267 3.62 -54.99 -43.80
CA CYS A 267 2.78 -55.46 -42.69
C CYS A 267 1.47 -56.10 -43.17
N ASN A 268 0.86 -55.62 -44.26
CA ASN A 268 -0.38 -56.19 -44.80
C ASN A 268 -0.13 -57.57 -45.46
N GLN A 269 1.04 -57.76 -46.11
CA GLN A 269 1.49 -59.09 -46.53
C GLN A 269 1.71 -60.06 -45.37
N PHE A 270 2.16 -59.56 -44.21
CA PHE A 270 2.34 -60.38 -43.01
C PHE A 270 0.99 -60.73 -42.34
N LYS A 271 0.02 -59.80 -42.36
CA LYS A 271 -1.30 -59.95 -41.73
C LYS A 271 -2.24 -60.88 -42.49
N GLN A 272 -2.07 -61.06 -43.80
CA GLN A 272 -2.80 -62.07 -44.60
C GLN A 272 -2.32 -63.51 -44.36
N ARG A 273 -1.17 -63.71 -43.70
CA ARG A 273 -0.61 -65.05 -43.44
C ARG A 273 -1.02 -65.65 -42.10
N TYR A 274 -1.49 -64.84 -41.15
CA TYR A 274 -1.85 -65.27 -39.80
C TYR A 274 -3.07 -64.48 -39.29
N LEU A 275 -4.28 -64.92 -39.62
CA LEU A 275 -5.48 -64.59 -38.83
C LEU A 275 -6.52 -65.71 -38.99
N PRO A 276 -6.89 -66.42 -37.90
CA PRO A 276 -7.96 -67.40 -37.89
C PRO A 276 -9.36 -66.74 -37.92
N PRO A 277 -10.42 -67.46 -38.33
CA PRO A 277 -11.73 -66.87 -38.58
C PRO A 277 -12.49 -66.45 -37.30
N ARG A 278 -13.28 -65.38 -37.48
CA ARG A 278 -14.12 -64.68 -36.49
C ARG A 278 -14.95 -65.62 -35.62
N THR A 279 -14.81 -65.45 -34.31
CA THR A 279 -15.88 -65.73 -33.34
C THR A 279 -16.04 -64.56 -32.37
N SER A 280 -17.10 -64.63 -31.59
CA SER A 280 -18.01 -63.55 -31.23
C SER A 280 -17.74 -62.82 -29.91
N LYS A 281 -18.20 -61.56 -29.88
CA LYS A 281 -18.65 -60.73 -28.74
C LYS A 281 -17.62 -59.89 -27.94
N PRO A 282 -18.08 -58.74 -27.37
CA PRO A 282 -17.23 -57.65 -26.90
C PRO A 282 -17.12 -57.61 -25.37
N LEU A 283 -15.97 -57.18 -24.83
CA LEU A 283 -15.86 -56.55 -23.51
C LEU A 283 -14.44 -55.95 -23.33
N PHE A 284 -14.42 -54.62 -23.09
CA PHE A 284 -13.64 -53.91 -22.08
C PHE A 284 -12.16 -54.28 -21.85
N TYR A 285 -11.23 -53.32 -22.02
CA TYR A 285 -10.79 -52.37 -20.97
C TYR A 285 -9.38 -51.77 -21.29
N PHE A 286 -9.15 -50.53 -20.81
CA PHE A 286 -7.85 -49.86 -20.51
C PHE A 286 -6.99 -49.39 -21.72
N CYS A 287 -6.30 -48.24 -21.77
CA CYS A 287 -5.97 -47.16 -20.81
C CYS A 287 -5.30 -45.99 -21.58
N VAL A 288 -5.69 -44.74 -21.27
CA VAL A 288 -4.86 -43.53 -21.01
C VAL A 288 -3.69 -43.14 -21.93
N LEU A 289 -3.76 -41.92 -22.49
CA LEU A 289 -2.75 -40.82 -22.45
C LEU A 289 -3.16 -39.72 -23.45
N SER A 290 -3.77 -38.64 -22.96
CA SER A 290 -3.16 -37.31 -22.84
C SER A 290 -3.33 -36.44 -24.09
N SER A 291 -4.44 -35.71 -24.11
CA SER A 291 -4.71 -34.59 -25.01
C SER A 291 -4.64 -33.30 -24.18
N GLU A 292 -3.51 -32.62 -24.18
CA GLU A 292 -3.41 -31.22 -23.74
C GLU A 292 -2.09 -30.61 -24.24
N LEU A 293 -2.13 -29.33 -24.60
CA LEU A 293 -1.11 -28.47 -25.25
C LEU A 293 -1.26 -28.44 -26.79
N LEU A 294 -1.60 -27.33 -27.44
CA LEU A 294 -1.18 -25.95 -27.21
C LEU A 294 -2.16 -24.93 -27.81
N ILE A 295 -2.38 -23.87 -27.03
CA ILE A 295 -2.82 -22.54 -27.45
C ILE A 295 -1.55 -21.70 -27.71
N ASN A 296 -1.40 -21.19 -28.95
CA ASN A 296 -0.83 -19.88 -29.38
C ASN A 296 0.57 -19.43 -28.89
N PRO A 297 1.24 -18.45 -29.54
CA PRO A 297 0.77 -17.38 -30.45
C PRO A 297 0.79 -17.68 -31.95
#